data_AF-A0A7S2UGI6-F1
#
_entry.id   AF-A0A7S2UGI6-F1
#
_cell.length_a   1.000
_cell.length_b   1.000
_cell.length_c   1.000
_cell.angle_alpha   90.00
_cell.angle_beta   90.00
_cell.angle_gamma   90.00
#
_symmetry.space_group_name_H-M   'P 1'
#
loop_
_entity.id
_entity.type
_entity.pdbx_description
1 polymer ?
#
loop_
_entity_poly.entity_id
_entity_poly.type
_entity_poly.pdbx_seq_one_letter_code
_entity_poly.pdbx_strand_id
1 'polypeptide(L)'
;MAYIAKISAVVLFLFGRFSKCDSQEYGVDVSFPTFRPVSTNYEWLPHNKDPLNNPTPKEYEGMPVQTLGNRAQFYQEFLDGCRKHYGKKARACDETEEGRLQMSLRQPQSMQNYTDTGFKKIRAPEAVRQLLFDYWEKNKDKKSQEIWSTGNTYTNHWAAPTYMTSVEDTKLRGGGSDMKQKIWDAAQETMEEWTGMELTPTSMYGIRVYTEGAVLAPHVDRLPLVSSAIVNVAQDVDEDWPLEVIGRDGNAYN
;
A
#
# COMPACT_ATOMS: atom_id res chain seq x y z
N MET A 1 -22.34 -22.20 -11.51
CA MET A 1 -21.89 -21.70 -10.19
C MET A 1 -21.54 -20.24 -10.35
N ALA A 2 -21.98 -19.39 -9.42
CA ALA A 2 -21.84 -17.95 -9.55
C ALA A 2 -20.43 -17.51 -9.14
N TYR A 3 -19.67 -16.97 -10.09
CA TYR A 3 -18.44 -16.23 -9.82
C TYR A 3 -18.84 -14.76 -9.63
N ILE A 4 -18.50 -14.16 -8.50
CA ILE A 4 -18.74 -12.74 -8.20
C ILE A 4 -17.42 -12.16 -7.72
N ALA A 5 -16.93 -11.15 -8.45
CA ALA A 5 -15.59 -10.56 -8.26
C ALA A 5 -15.58 -9.50 -7.15
N LYS A 6 -14.40 -9.32 -6.54
CA LYS A 6 -14.20 -8.57 -5.29
C LYS A 6 -13.29 -7.35 -5.46
N ILE A 7 -13.54 -6.30 -4.67
CA ILE A 7 -13.08 -4.91 -4.89
C ILE A 7 -12.63 -4.28 -3.55
N SER A 8 -11.40 -3.77 -3.49
CA SER A 8 -10.94 -2.90 -2.39
C SER A 8 -10.85 -1.44 -2.85
N ALA A 9 -11.60 -0.54 -2.22
CA ALA A 9 -11.74 0.87 -2.62
C ALA A 9 -11.07 1.82 -1.60
N VAL A 10 -9.97 2.45 -2.03
CA VAL A 10 -9.06 3.28 -1.22
C VAL A 10 -9.02 4.70 -1.78
N VAL A 11 -9.42 5.70 -0.98
CA VAL A 11 -9.04 7.09 -1.29
C VAL A 11 -7.62 7.32 -0.85
N LEU A 12 -6.74 7.60 -1.82
CA LEU A 12 -5.34 7.90 -1.55
C LEU A 12 -5.11 9.41 -1.38
N PHE A 13 -4.92 9.81 -0.14
CA PHE A 13 -3.62 10.26 0.38
C PHE A 13 -3.08 9.05 1.25
N LEU A 14 -1.86 8.93 1.83
CA LEU A 14 -1.40 7.77 2.67
C LEU A 14 -1.83 7.83 4.16
N PHE A 15 -2.26 6.77 4.88
CA PHE A 15 -2.71 6.88 6.31
C PHE A 15 -3.99 6.13 6.74
N GLY A 16 -4.03 4.80 6.66
CA GLY A 16 -5.24 3.98 6.80
C GLY A 16 -5.36 3.09 8.05
N ARG A 17 -6.47 2.33 8.15
CA ARG A 17 -6.74 1.34 9.21
C ARG A 17 -7.16 -0.02 8.62
N PHE A 18 -6.52 -1.11 9.07
CA PHE A 18 -7.04 -2.48 9.00
C PHE A 18 -7.48 -3.01 10.37
N SER A 19 -8.36 -4.01 10.34
CA SER A 19 -8.84 -4.79 11.48
C SER A 19 -7.83 -5.85 11.92
N LYS A 20 -8.06 -6.45 13.10
CA LYS A 20 -7.15 -7.41 13.74
C LYS A 20 -6.91 -8.68 12.89
N CYS A 21 -5.65 -8.85 12.49
CA CYS A 21 -4.99 -10.16 12.48
C CYS A 21 -3.86 -10.10 13.53
N ASP A 22 -3.28 -11.24 13.94
CA ASP A 22 -2.20 -11.24 14.94
C ASP A 22 -1.03 -10.38 14.43
N SER A 23 -0.58 -9.43 15.26
CA SER A 23 0.47 -8.48 14.91
C SER A 23 1.83 -9.18 14.86
N GLN A 24 2.13 -9.82 13.74
CA GLN A 24 3.49 -10.21 13.38
C GLN A 24 4.27 -8.93 13.08
N GLU A 25 4.86 -8.35 14.13
CA GLU A 25 5.89 -7.34 13.98
C GLU A 25 7.13 -7.98 13.35
N TYR A 26 7.48 -7.51 12.16
CA TYR A 26 8.73 -7.86 11.48
C TYR A 26 9.43 -6.57 11.02
N GLY A 27 10.75 -6.64 10.84
CA GLY A 27 11.52 -5.48 10.39
C GLY A 27 11.21 -5.06 8.96
N VAL A 28 11.69 -3.87 8.58
CA VAL A 28 11.74 -3.40 7.17
C VAL A 28 12.19 -4.52 6.23
N ASP A 29 11.59 -4.57 5.04
CA ASP A 29 12.08 -5.36 3.89
C ASP A 29 11.84 -6.87 3.99
N VAL A 30 10.91 -7.34 4.84
CA VAL A 30 10.57 -8.78 4.97
C VAL A 30 9.42 -9.23 4.07
N SER A 31 8.36 -8.42 3.96
CA SER A 31 7.17 -8.70 3.13
C SER A 31 7.39 -8.48 1.64
N PHE A 32 8.31 -7.57 1.28
CA PHE A 32 8.66 -7.21 -0.09
C PHE A 32 10.18 -6.90 -0.15
N PRO A 33 11.04 -7.94 -0.17
CA PRO A 33 12.49 -7.80 0.02
C PRO A 33 13.19 -7.19 -1.20
N THR A 34 13.75 -6.00 -0.99
CA THR A 34 14.34 -5.15 -2.02
C THR A 34 15.79 -4.75 -1.74
N PHE A 35 16.21 -4.76 -0.47
CA PHE A 35 17.52 -4.33 -0.01
C PHE A 35 18.32 -5.42 0.71
N ARG A 36 17.64 -6.39 1.33
CA ARG A 36 18.24 -7.40 2.21
C ARG A 36 17.74 -8.80 1.87
N PRO A 37 18.59 -9.85 2.01
CA PRO A 37 18.12 -11.22 2.03
C PRO A 37 17.16 -11.44 3.20
N VAL A 38 16.02 -12.09 2.93
CA VAL A 38 15.08 -12.54 3.96
C VAL A 38 15.35 -13.98 4.35
N SER A 39 14.86 -14.36 5.53
CA SER A 39 14.93 -15.74 6.01
C SER A 39 14.31 -16.72 5.02
N THR A 40 15.01 -17.84 4.84
CA THR A 40 14.53 -19.04 4.13
C THR A 40 14.10 -20.15 5.10
N ASN A 41 14.10 -19.88 6.42
CA ASN A 41 13.63 -20.79 7.46
C ASN A 41 12.09 -20.80 7.49
N TYR A 42 11.45 -21.35 6.46
CA TYR A 42 10.00 -21.26 6.28
C TYR A 42 9.21 -22.04 7.33
N GLU A 43 8.06 -21.51 7.74
CA GLU A 43 7.14 -22.15 8.72
C GLU A 43 6.79 -23.61 8.37
N TRP A 44 6.71 -23.95 7.07
CA TRP A 44 6.34 -25.31 6.66
C TRP A 44 7.46 -26.36 6.75
N LEU A 45 8.70 -25.98 7.09
CA LEU A 45 9.82 -26.92 7.21
C LEU A 45 9.62 -27.87 8.42
N PRO A 46 10.08 -29.14 8.34
CA PRO A 46 9.80 -30.14 9.38
C PRO A 46 10.19 -29.72 10.81
N HIS A 47 11.34 -29.06 10.97
CA HIS A 47 11.82 -28.57 12.26
C HIS A 47 11.06 -27.38 12.83
N ASN A 48 10.29 -26.66 12.01
CA ASN A 48 9.38 -25.60 12.48
C ASN A 48 7.98 -26.15 12.78
N LYS A 49 7.50 -27.13 12.00
CA LYS A 49 6.20 -27.79 12.23
C LYS A 49 6.18 -28.73 13.44
N ASP A 50 7.28 -29.46 13.65
CA ASP A 50 7.41 -30.45 14.73
C ASP A 50 8.86 -30.46 15.27
N PRO A 51 9.23 -29.43 16.06
CA PRO A 51 10.57 -29.28 16.62
C PRO A 51 10.94 -30.36 17.65
N LEU A 52 9.97 -31.13 18.15
CA LEU A 52 10.22 -32.21 19.12
C LEU A 52 10.82 -33.44 18.43
N ASN A 53 10.38 -33.74 17.19
CA ASN A 53 10.86 -34.88 16.43
C ASN A 53 11.89 -34.51 15.33
N ASN A 54 12.00 -33.22 14.98
CA ASN A 54 12.88 -32.73 13.92
C ASN A 54 13.80 -31.62 14.48
N PRO A 55 15.06 -31.92 14.84
CA PRO A 55 15.97 -30.89 15.34
C PRO A 55 16.30 -29.88 14.23
N THR A 56 16.42 -28.60 14.58
CA THR A 56 16.76 -27.53 13.65
C THR A 56 18.11 -27.81 12.95
N PRO A 57 18.14 -27.90 11.60
CA PRO A 57 19.38 -28.03 10.86
C PRO A 57 20.31 -26.83 11.08
N LYS A 58 21.62 -27.07 11.02
CA LYS A 58 22.65 -26.06 11.35
C LYS A 58 22.57 -24.80 10.48
N GLU A 59 22.15 -24.95 9.23
CA GLU A 59 21.92 -23.85 8.28
C GLU A 59 20.76 -22.92 8.67
N TYR A 60 19.86 -23.35 9.56
CA TYR A 60 18.74 -22.56 10.08
C TYR A 60 18.94 -22.12 11.55
N GLU A 61 20.06 -22.47 12.18
CA GLU A 61 20.35 -22.14 13.57
C GLU A 61 20.45 -20.61 13.75
N GLY A 62 19.58 -20.04 14.60
CA GLY A 62 19.46 -18.59 14.78
C GLY A 62 18.74 -17.84 13.64
N MET A 63 18.29 -18.52 12.59
CA MET A 63 17.53 -17.89 11.50
C MET A 63 16.05 -17.75 11.89
N PRO A 64 15.46 -16.53 11.89
CA PRO A 64 14.06 -16.33 12.30
C PRO A 64 13.10 -17.05 11.36
N VAL A 65 11.97 -17.56 11.86
CA VAL A 65 11.00 -18.27 11.02
C VAL A 65 10.33 -17.31 10.04
N GLN A 66 10.27 -17.68 8.77
CA GLN A 66 9.59 -16.92 7.72
C GLN A 66 8.15 -17.44 7.55
N THR A 67 7.20 -16.68 8.09
CA THR A 67 5.75 -16.93 8.06
C THR A 67 5.07 -16.40 6.80
N LEU A 68 5.63 -15.38 6.15
CA LEU A 68 5.03 -14.76 4.97
C LEU A 68 5.26 -15.57 3.68
N GLY A 69 6.02 -16.66 3.74
CA GLY A 69 6.43 -17.49 2.60
C GLY A 69 7.62 -16.93 1.82
N ASN A 70 7.83 -17.40 0.59
CA ASN A 70 9.02 -17.07 -0.21
C ASN A 70 8.91 -15.67 -0.85
N ARG A 71 9.08 -14.63 -0.03
CA ARG A 71 8.98 -13.23 -0.48
C ARG A 71 10.10 -12.80 -1.43
N ALA A 72 11.26 -13.45 -1.38
CA ALA A 72 12.33 -13.24 -2.36
C ALA A 72 11.90 -13.68 -3.77
N GLN A 73 11.25 -14.84 -3.90
CA GLN A 73 10.69 -15.30 -5.17
C GLN A 73 9.53 -14.40 -5.64
N PHE A 74 8.60 -14.04 -4.75
CA PHE A 74 7.50 -13.13 -5.06
C PHE A 74 7.97 -11.81 -5.66
N TYR A 75 9.04 -11.21 -5.10
CA TYR A 75 9.63 -9.99 -5.63
C TYR A 75 10.24 -10.16 -7.04
N GLN A 76 10.92 -11.28 -7.30
CA GLN A 76 11.44 -11.57 -8.65
C GLN A 76 10.31 -11.78 -9.66
N GLU A 77 9.27 -12.54 -9.29
CA GLU A 77 8.09 -12.78 -10.14
C GLU A 77 7.33 -11.49 -10.45
N PHE A 78 7.27 -10.55 -9.50
CA PHE A 78 6.74 -9.20 -9.70
C PHE A 78 7.54 -8.45 -10.78
N LEU A 79 8.86 -8.34 -10.65
CA LEU A 79 9.68 -7.64 -11.65
C LEU A 79 9.69 -8.34 -13.01
N ASP A 80 9.76 -9.66 -13.05
CA ASP A 80 9.70 -10.44 -14.29
C ASP A 80 8.33 -10.32 -14.98
N GLY A 81 7.26 -10.17 -14.22
CA GLY A 81 5.94 -9.79 -14.75
C GLY A 81 5.97 -8.45 -15.50
N CYS A 82 6.56 -7.42 -14.92
CA CYS A 82 6.75 -6.12 -15.57
C CYS A 82 7.61 -6.25 -16.84
N ARG A 83 8.78 -6.88 -16.72
CA ARG A 83 9.73 -7.08 -17.84
C ARG A 83 9.07 -7.82 -19.00
N LYS A 84 8.32 -8.89 -18.73
CA LYS A 84 7.58 -9.68 -19.71
C LYS A 84 6.47 -8.87 -20.38
N HIS A 85 5.71 -8.09 -19.62
CA HIS A 85 4.63 -7.25 -20.14
C HIS A 85 5.14 -6.19 -21.12
N TYR A 86 6.24 -5.51 -20.79
CA TYR A 86 6.79 -4.44 -21.62
C TYR A 86 7.80 -4.90 -22.67
N GLY A 87 8.31 -6.14 -22.58
CA GLY A 87 9.13 -6.79 -23.60
C GLY A 87 10.33 -5.97 -24.04
N LYS A 88 10.29 -5.38 -25.25
CA LYS A 88 11.36 -4.50 -25.76
C LYS A 88 11.61 -3.26 -24.90
N LYS A 89 10.68 -2.89 -24.02
CA LYS A 89 10.80 -1.78 -23.06
C LYS A 89 11.05 -2.25 -21.62
N ALA A 90 11.38 -3.53 -21.38
CA ALA A 90 11.62 -4.11 -20.06
C ALA A 90 12.57 -3.28 -19.17
N ARG A 91 13.61 -2.67 -19.75
CA ARG A 91 14.56 -1.78 -19.06
C ARG A 91 13.89 -0.66 -18.26
N ALA A 92 12.71 -0.19 -18.68
CA ALA A 92 11.95 0.83 -17.96
C ALA A 92 11.41 0.33 -16.60
N CYS A 93 11.18 -0.99 -16.45
CA CYS A 93 10.85 -1.60 -15.17
C CYS A 93 12.02 -1.47 -14.20
N ASP A 94 13.22 -1.87 -14.64
CA ASP A 94 14.43 -1.84 -13.82
C ASP A 94 14.82 -0.38 -13.45
N GLU A 95 14.68 0.56 -14.40
CA GLU A 95 14.93 1.99 -14.14
C GLU A 95 13.91 2.62 -13.17
N THR A 96 12.63 2.29 -13.30
CA THR A 96 11.61 2.82 -12.38
C THR A 96 11.74 2.21 -10.99
N GLU A 97 12.08 0.93 -10.92
CA GLU A 97 12.29 0.23 -9.67
C GLU A 97 13.51 0.79 -8.93
N GLU A 98 14.66 0.92 -9.59
CA GLU A 98 15.83 1.58 -9.02
C GLU A 98 15.49 2.99 -8.51
N GLY A 99 14.69 3.75 -9.26
CA GLY A 99 14.17 5.05 -8.81
C GLY A 99 13.33 4.96 -7.52
N ARG A 100 12.40 4.01 -7.43
CA ARG A 100 11.57 3.75 -6.23
C ARG A 100 12.42 3.34 -5.04
N LEU A 101 13.43 2.49 -5.25
CA LEU A 101 14.36 2.03 -4.23
C LEU A 101 15.25 3.17 -3.70
N GLN A 102 15.85 3.96 -4.58
CA GLN A 102 16.67 5.12 -4.18
C GLN A 102 15.84 6.19 -3.45
N MET A 103 14.59 6.43 -3.86
CA MET A 103 13.68 7.30 -3.11
C MET A 103 13.39 6.75 -1.70
N SER A 104 13.09 5.46 -1.60
CA SER A 104 12.74 4.81 -0.33
C SER A 104 13.92 4.74 0.66
N LEU A 105 15.15 4.61 0.16
CA LEU A 105 16.37 4.66 1.00
C LEU A 105 16.69 6.09 1.49
N ARG A 106 16.67 7.06 0.57
CA ARG A 106 17.24 8.40 0.82
C ARG A 106 16.24 9.37 1.45
N GLN A 107 14.98 9.34 1.00
CA GLN A 107 14.01 10.36 1.41
C GLN A 107 13.73 10.33 2.91
N PRO A 108 13.40 9.18 3.56
CA PRO A 108 13.08 9.15 4.99
C PRO A 108 14.20 9.70 5.89
N GLN A 109 15.46 9.45 5.52
CA GLN A 109 16.63 9.94 6.25
C GLN A 109 16.82 11.46 6.16
N SER A 110 16.25 12.09 5.12
CA SER A 110 16.35 13.53 4.86
C SER A 110 15.15 14.35 5.34
N MET A 111 14.05 13.71 5.74
CA MET A 111 12.82 14.40 6.13
C MET A 111 12.86 14.89 7.58
N GLN A 112 12.32 16.10 7.79
CA GLN A 112 11.98 16.56 9.14
C GLN A 112 10.92 15.63 9.72
N ASN A 113 11.08 15.31 11.01
CA ASN A 113 10.17 14.43 11.70
C ASN A 113 9.21 15.30 12.53
N TYR A 114 7.93 15.23 12.18
CA TYR A 114 6.85 15.98 12.81
C TYR A 114 6.11 15.16 13.88
N THR A 115 6.35 13.85 13.92
CA THR A 115 5.59 12.87 14.73
C THR A 115 6.53 11.77 15.23
N ASP A 116 6.12 11.06 16.29
CA ASP A 116 6.99 10.06 16.95
C ASP A 116 7.31 8.86 16.05
N THR A 117 6.26 8.23 15.50
CA THR A 117 6.31 6.96 14.75
C THR A 117 6.33 7.12 13.22
N GLY A 118 5.99 8.30 12.70
CA GLY A 118 5.83 8.56 11.26
C GLY A 118 4.44 8.26 10.67
N PHE A 119 3.55 7.60 11.43
CA PHE A 119 2.18 7.29 10.99
C PHE A 119 1.19 7.26 12.17
N LYS A 120 -0.12 7.47 11.92
CA LYS A 120 -1.17 7.40 12.95
C LYS A 120 -2.40 6.65 12.44
N LYS A 121 -2.73 5.54 13.11
CA LYS A 121 -3.80 4.60 12.72
C LYS A 121 -5.12 4.90 13.47
N ILE A 122 -5.94 5.81 12.95
CA ILE A 122 -7.21 6.29 13.58
C ILE A 122 -8.49 5.76 12.88
N ARG A 123 -9.66 6.02 13.47
CA ARG A 123 -10.95 6.00 12.74
C ARG A 123 -11.05 7.32 11.95
N ALA A 124 -11.39 7.25 10.68
CA ALA A 124 -11.59 8.45 9.85
C ALA A 124 -12.67 9.37 10.46
N PRO A 125 -12.48 10.71 10.43
CA PRO A 125 -13.51 11.66 10.86
C PRO A 125 -14.84 11.39 10.16
N GLU A 126 -15.94 11.47 10.90
CA GLU A 126 -17.26 11.02 10.41
C GLU A 126 -17.72 11.81 9.17
N ALA A 127 -17.37 13.11 9.09
CA ALA A 127 -17.60 13.94 7.91
C ALA A 127 -16.85 13.43 6.66
N VAL A 128 -15.55 13.15 6.78
CA VAL A 128 -14.74 12.56 5.69
C VAL A 128 -15.30 11.20 5.28
N ARG A 129 -15.59 10.33 6.26
CA ARG A 129 -16.14 8.98 6.04
C ARG A 129 -17.45 9.05 5.25
N GLN A 130 -18.37 9.91 5.67
CA GLN A 130 -19.68 10.04 5.05
C GLN A 130 -19.59 10.60 3.62
N LEU A 131 -18.80 11.66 3.40
CA LEU A 131 -18.53 12.22 2.08
C LEU A 131 -18.02 11.15 1.10
N LEU A 132 -16.98 10.41 1.48
CA LEU A 132 -16.35 9.42 0.61
C LEU A 132 -17.26 8.23 0.34
N PHE A 133 -17.99 7.73 1.34
CA PHE A 133 -18.94 6.63 1.17
C PHE A 133 -20.12 7.02 0.27
N ASP A 134 -20.70 8.21 0.50
CA ASP A 134 -21.80 8.73 -0.31
C ASP A 134 -21.40 9.03 -1.76
N TYR A 135 -20.14 9.37 -2.00
CA TYR A 135 -19.58 9.52 -3.34
C TYR A 135 -19.35 8.15 -4.00
N TRP A 136 -18.78 7.18 -3.26
CA TRP A 136 -18.51 5.82 -3.73
C TRP A 136 -19.79 5.13 -4.21
N GLU A 137 -20.83 5.09 -3.38
CA GLU A 137 -22.08 4.40 -3.72
C GLU A 137 -22.78 4.97 -4.96
N LYS A 138 -22.55 6.24 -5.30
CA LYS A 138 -23.11 6.89 -6.50
C LYS A 138 -22.29 6.63 -7.77
N ASN A 139 -21.04 6.19 -7.66
CA ASN A 139 -20.07 6.22 -8.77
C ASN A 139 -19.19 4.95 -8.92
N LYS A 140 -19.24 3.97 -8.01
CA LYS A 140 -18.42 2.73 -8.04
C LYS A 140 -18.52 1.90 -9.32
N ASP A 141 -19.66 1.98 -10.00
CA ASP A 141 -19.90 1.30 -11.29
C ASP A 141 -19.37 2.10 -12.50
N LYS A 142 -18.94 3.35 -12.28
CA LYS A 142 -18.38 4.26 -13.29
C LYS A 142 -16.85 4.41 -13.17
N LYS A 143 -16.19 3.56 -12.38
CA LYS A 143 -14.73 3.52 -12.26
C LYS A 143 -14.06 3.29 -13.62
N SER A 144 -13.03 4.07 -13.93
CA SER A 144 -12.18 3.87 -15.10
C SER A 144 -10.92 3.10 -14.71
N GLN A 145 -10.35 2.30 -15.62
CA GLN A 145 -9.07 1.65 -15.39
C GLN A 145 -7.95 2.71 -15.32
N GLU A 146 -7.06 2.60 -14.34
CA GLU A 146 -5.90 3.50 -14.25
C GLU A 146 -4.88 3.22 -15.36
N ILE A 147 -4.29 4.28 -15.89
CA ILE A 147 -3.24 4.20 -16.90
C ILE A 147 -1.91 4.49 -16.22
N TRP A 148 -1.03 3.50 -16.22
CA TRP A 148 0.31 3.59 -15.63
C TRP A 148 1.38 3.85 -16.70
N SER A 149 2.40 4.63 -16.34
CA SER A 149 3.56 4.87 -17.19
C SER A 149 4.28 3.56 -17.51
N THR A 150 4.87 3.46 -18.71
CA THR A 150 5.67 2.28 -19.11
C THR A 150 6.75 1.98 -18.08
N GLY A 151 6.76 0.74 -17.57
CA GLY A 151 7.73 0.28 -16.58
C GLY A 151 7.41 0.66 -15.14
N ASN A 152 6.24 1.25 -14.84
CA ASN A 152 5.94 1.64 -13.46
C ASN A 152 5.77 0.43 -12.53
N THR A 153 6.60 0.34 -11.50
CA THR A 153 6.64 -0.76 -10.52
C THR A 153 5.98 -0.42 -9.17
N TYR A 154 5.17 0.63 -9.08
CA TYR A 154 4.40 0.90 -7.85
C TYR A 154 3.24 -0.08 -7.68
N THR A 155 2.74 -0.66 -8.78
CA THR A 155 1.69 -1.69 -8.79
C THR A 155 1.97 -2.77 -9.83
N ASN A 156 1.44 -3.98 -9.62
CA ASN A 156 1.47 -5.08 -10.60
C ASN A 156 0.37 -4.97 -11.68
N HIS A 157 0.11 -3.76 -12.18
CA HIS A 157 -1.01 -3.46 -13.09
C HIS A 157 -1.01 -4.24 -14.42
N TRP A 158 0.10 -4.88 -14.79
CA TRP A 158 0.20 -5.83 -15.90
C TRP A 158 -0.49 -7.18 -15.66
N ALA A 159 -0.74 -7.53 -14.39
CA ALA A 159 -1.38 -8.76 -13.94
C ALA A 159 -2.73 -8.48 -13.27
N ALA A 160 -2.78 -7.49 -12.37
CA ALA A 160 -3.98 -7.10 -11.64
C ALA A 160 -4.26 -5.60 -11.86
N PRO A 161 -5.16 -5.23 -12.78
CA PRO A 161 -5.40 -3.83 -13.12
C PRO A 161 -6.08 -3.09 -11.95
N THR A 162 -5.61 -1.87 -11.70
CA THR A 162 -6.27 -0.94 -10.77
C THR A 162 -7.27 -0.05 -11.51
N TYR A 163 -8.30 0.42 -10.80
CA TYR A 163 -9.30 1.36 -11.33
C TYR A 163 -9.39 2.59 -10.43
N MET A 164 -10.11 3.62 -10.85
CA MET A 164 -10.25 4.89 -10.12
C MET A 164 -11.64 5.50 -10.36
N THR A 165 -12.22 6.09 -9.32
CA THR A 165 -13.26 7.11 -9.44
C THR A 165 -12.70 8.43 -8.91
N SER A 166 -12.30 9.34 -9.81
CA SER A 166 -11.73 10.65 -9.42
C SER A 166 -12.81 11.54 -8.83
N VAL A 167 -12.62 12.01 -7.60
CA VAL A 167 -13.56 12.93 -6.94
C VAL A 167 -13.55 14.32 -7.57
N GLU A 168 -12.59 14.61 -8.46
CA GLU A 168 -12.55 15.83 -9.26
C GLU A 168 -13.41 15.75 -10.54
N ASP A 169 -13.84 14.56 -10.97
CA ASP A 169 -14.55 14.42 -12.24
C ASP A 169 -15.97 15.00 -12.13
N THR A 170 -16.18 16.13 -12.79
CA THR A 170 -17.47 16.85 -12.86
C THR A 170 -18.57 16.08 -13.60
N LYS A 171 -18.23 14.98 -14.29
CA LYS A 171 -19.21 14.05 -14.91
C LYS A 171 -19.73 13.02 -13.91
N LEU A 172 -19.04 12.81 -12.79
CA LEU A 172 -19.46 11.89 -11.73
C LEU A 172 -20.41 12.59 -10.75
N ARG A 173 -21.40 11.85 -10.24
CA ARG A 173 -22.50 12.45 -9.46
C ARG A 173 -21.96 12.87 -8.10
N GLY A 174 -21.87 14.18 -7.87
CA GLY A 174 -21.24 14.74 -6.69
C GLY A 174 -19.71 14.70 -6.73
N GLY A 175 -19.10 14.62 -7.91
CA GLY A 175 -17.69 14.96 -8.12
C GLY A 175 -17.51 16.43 -8.53
N GLY A 176 -16.26 16.88 -8.58
CA GLY A 176 -15.86 18.25 -8.89
C GLY A 176 -15.13 18.95 -7.75
N SER A 177 -14.73 20.20 -7.98
CA SER A 177 -13.94 21.00 -7.03
C SER A 177 -14.62 21.22 -5.67
N ASP A 178 -15.96 21.34 -5.63
CA ASP A 178 -16.72 21.47 -4.38
C ASP A 178 -16.66 20.21 -3.49
N MET A 179 -16.75 19.03 -4.11
CA MET A 179 -16.57 17.75 -3.40
C MET A 179 -15.15 17.63 -2.86
N LYS A 180 -14.17 18.00 -3.69
CA LYS A 180 -12.76 18.08 -3.31
C LYS A 180 -12.58 18.99 -2.09
N GLN A 181 -13.09 20.22 -2.13
CA GLN A 181 -12.99 21.20 -1.04
C GLN A 181 -13.52 20.63 0.28
N LYS A 182 -14.75 20.08 0.27
CA LYS A 182 -15.38 19.47 1.45
C LYS A 182 -14.58 18.34 2.09
N ILE A 183 -13.88 17.53 1.30
CA ILE A 183 -13.04 16.44 1.84
C ILE A 183 -11.80 17.01 2.54
N TRP A 184 -11.16 18.06 2.00
CA TRP A 184 -10.02 18.70 2.68
C TRP A 184 -10.45 19.44 3.94
N ASP A 185 -11.50 20.26 3.88
CA ASP A 185 -12.01 21.02 5.03
C ASP A 185 -12.33 20.06 6.20
N ALA A 186 -12.92 18.89 5.90
CA ALA A 186 -13.25 17.87 6.88
C ALA A 186 -12.05 17.04 7.40
N ALA A 187 -10.88 17.13 6.76
CA ALA A 187 -9.68 16.38 7.12
C ALA A 187 -8.55 17.24 7.71
N GLN A 188 -8.55 18.56 7.44
CA GLN A 188 -7.45 19.46 7.77
C GLN A 188 -7.14 19.48 9.28
N GLU A 189 -8.12 19.74 10.13
CA GLU A 189 -7.97 19.78 11.60
C GLU A 189 -7.26 18.52 12.13
N THR A 190 -7.71 17.32 11.74
CA THR A 190 -7.12 16.05 12.17
C THR A 190 -5.66 15.87 11.72
N MET A 191 -5.29 16.44 10.57
CA MET A 191 -3.94 16.37 10.01
C MET A 191 -2.99 17.39 10.64
N GLU A 192 -3.47 18.60 10.88
CA GLU A 192 -2.72 19.67 11.56
C GLU A 192 -2.52 19.34 13.04
N GLU A 193 -3.54 18.81 13.74
CA GLU A 193 -3.42 18.28 15.11
C GLU A 193 -2.38 17.16 15.22
N TRP A 194 -2.29 16.28 14.22
CA TRP A 194 -1.34 15.18 14.24
C TRP A 194 0.09 15.64 13.97
N THR A 195 0.27 16.56 13.02
CA THR A 195 1.61 17.03 12.61
C THR A 195 2.16 18.19 13.46
N GLY A 196 1.29 18.91 14.17
CA GLY A 196 1.65 20.14 14.87
C GLY A 196 1.96 21.32 13.92
N MET A 197 1.56 21.23 12.65
CA MET A 197 1.90 22.18 11.58
C MET A 197 0.64 22.66 10.86
N GLU A 198 0.66 23.88 10.34
CA GLU A 198 -0.30 24.34 9.31
C GLU A 198 -0.01 23.62 7.98
N LEU A 199 -1.04 23.13 7.28
CA LEU A 199 -0.88 22.26 6.12
C LEU A 199 -1.60 22.77 4.87
N THR A 200 -0.85 22.94 3.77
CA THR A 200 -1.40 23.35 2.47
C THR A 200 -1.87 22.14 1.64
N PRO A 201 -3.15 22.08 1.21
CA PRO A 201 -3.63 21.06 0.28
C PRO A 201 -2.82 20.98 -1.02
N THR A 202 -2.22 19.82 -1.30
CA THR A 202 -1.35 19.63 -2.49
C THR A 202 -1.98 18.77 -3.58
N SER A 203 -2.40 17.54 -3.27
CA SER A 203 -2.99 16.62 -4.25
C SER A 203 -4.04 15.72 -3.63
N MET A 204 -5.19 15.58 -4.31
CA MET A 204 -6.22 14.59 -4.03
C MET A 204 -6.65 14.00 -5.36
N TYR A 205 -6.80 12.67 -5.43
CA TYR A 205 -7.20 11.97 -6.66
C TYR A 205 -8.66 11.51 -6.57
N GLY A 206 -8.95 10.58 -5.66
CA GLY A 206 -10.24 9.92 -5.55
C GLY A 206 -10.06 8.48 -5.11
N ILE A 207 -11.07 7.65 -5.37
CA ILE A 207 -11.15 6.28 -4.86
C ILE A 207 -10.49 5.32 -5.86
N ARG A 208 -9.24 4.91 -5.57
CA ARG A 208 -8.56 3.83 -6.28
C ARG A 208 -9.18 2.49 -5.90
N VAL A 209 -9.32 1.61 -6.87
CA VAL A 209 -9.79 0.24 -6.69
C VAL A 209 -8.67 -0.73 -7.00
N TYR A 210 -8.36 -1.58 -6.03
CA TYR A 210 -7.48 -2.72 -6.17
C TYR A 210 -8.33 -3.97 -6.40
N THR A 211 -7.90 -4.79 -7.36
CA THR A 211 -8.52 -6.07 -7.74
C THR A 211 -7.82 -7.24 -7.08
N GLU A 212 -8.38 -8.45 -7.23
CA GLU A 212 -7.76 -9.69 -6.76
C GLU A 212 -6.30 -9.82 -7.26
N GLY A 213 -5.40 -10.21 -6.35
CA GLY A 213 -3.97 -10.32 -6.65
C GLY A 213 -3.24 -8.98 -6.84
N ALA A 214 -3.89 -7.83 -6.62
CA ALA A 214 -3.23 -6.53 -6.74
C ALA A 214 -2.18 -6.30 -5.64
N VAL A 215 -1.06 -5.70 -6.04
CA VAL A 215 0.07 -5.37 -5.20
C VAL A 215 0.29 -3.87 -5.26
N LEU A 216 0.50 -3.25 -4.10
CA LEU A 216 1.07 -1.92 -3.97
C LEU A 216 2.47 -2.09 -3.38
N ALA A 217 3.51 -1.90 -4.20
CA ALA A 217 4.88 -2.03 -3.72
C ALA A 217 5.16 -0.96 -2.65
N PRO A 218 5.90 -1.24 -1.56
CA PRO A 218 6.25 -0.25 -0.56
C PRO A 218 6.94 0.97 -1.21
N HIS A 219 6.55 2.18 -0.83
CA HIS A 219 7.15 3.38 -1.39
C HIS A 219 6.98 4.56 -0.44
N VAL A 220 7.80 5.58 -0.67
CA VAL A 220 7.59 6.91 -0.12
C VAL A 220 6.85 7.76 -1.14
N ASP A 221 6.01 8.69 -0.66
CA ASP A 221 5.42 9.71 -1.51
C ASP A 221 6.51 10.60 -2.13
N ARG A 222 6.18 11.27 -3.24
CA ARG A 222 7.08 12.21 -3.90
C ARG A 222 7.04 13.58 -3.22
N LEU A 223 8.20 14.23 -3.07
CA LEU A 223 8.25 15.65 -2.70
C LEU A 223 7.43 16.51 -3.70
N PRO A 224 6.75 17.57 -3.25
CA PRO A 224 6.77 18.15 -1.90
C PRO A 224 5.67 17.61 -0.95
N LEU A 225 5.16 16.39 -1.15
CA LEU A 225 4.19 15.80 -0.22
C LEU A 225 4.86 15.48 1.12
N VAL A 226 4.36 16.08 2.21
CA VAL A 226 4.92 15.95 3.57
C VAL A 226 4.05 15.05 4.46
N SER A 227 2.73 15.12 4.30
CA SER A 227 1.74 14.37 5.07
C SER A 227 0.50 14.09 4.23
N SER A 228 -0.29 13.12 4.66
CA SER A 228 -1.32 12.48 3.85
C SER A 228 -2.27 11.61 4.74
N ALA A 229 -3.40 11.12 4.19
CA ALA A 229 -4.42 10.24 4.85
C ALA A 229 -5.14 9.18 3.92
N ILE A 230 -4.89 7.87 4.09
CA ILE A 230 -5.60 6.76 3.36
C ILE A 230 -6.96 6.57 4.03
N VAL A 231 -8.03 6.62 3.26
CA VAL A 231 -9.33 6.14 3.74
C VAL A 231 -9.68 4.84 3.02
N ASN A 232 -9.77 3.76 3.79
CA ASN A 232 -10.44 2.54 3.40
C ASN A 232 -11.95 2.83 3.34
N VAL A 233 -12.51 2.96 2.13
CA VAL A 233 -13.90 3.39 1.91
C VAL A 233 -14.84 2.20 1.81
N ALA A 234 -14.40 1.14 1.13
CA ALA A 234 -15.13 -0.11 1.02
C ALA A 234 -14.18 -1.28 0.78
N GLN A 235 -14.52 -2.43 1.35
CA GLN A 235 -13.86 -3.71 1.09
C GLN A 235 -14.91 -4.78 0.85
N ASP A 236 -14.70 -5.50 -0.24
CA ASP A 236 -15.20 -6.83 -0.46
C ASP A 236 -13.96 -7.66 -0.82
N VAL A 237 -13.54 -8.59 0.04
CA VAL A 237 -12.37 -9.46 -0.13
C VAL A 237 -12.68 -10.88 0.36
N ASP A 238 -11.98 -11.89 -0.14
CA ASP A 238 -12.04 -13.28 0.37
C ASP A 238 -10.93 -13.57 1.38
N GLU A 239 -9.77 -12.95 1.20
CA GLU A 239 -8.62 -13.01 2.10
C GLU A 239 -8.19 -11.58 2.48
N ASP A 240 -7.55 -11.41 3.63
CA ASP A 240 -7.08 -10.09 4.08
C ASP A 240 -6.06 -9.50 3.10
N TRP A 241 -6.26 -8.22 2.73
CA TRP A 241 -5.36 -7.47 1.85
C TRP A 241 -4.67 -6.33 2.62
N PRO A 242 -3.77 -6.62 3.58
CA PRO A 242 -3.31 -5.66 4.58
C PRO A 242 -2.54 -4.49 3.98
N LEU A 243 -2.80 -3.28 4.50
CA LEU A 243 -1.93 -2.12 4.30
C LEU A 243 -0.76 -2.21 5.28
N GLU A 244 0.44 -2.43 4.76
CA GLU A 244 1.67 -2.28 5.53
C GLU A 244 2.11 -0.80 5.60
N VAL A 245 2.55 -0.36 6.77
CA VAL A 245 3.23 0.93 6.99
C VAL A 245 4.51 0.68 7.76
N ILE A 246 5.63 1.18 7.26
CA ILE A 246 6.94 1.03 7.89
C ILE A 246 7.16 2.21 8.84
N GLY A 247 7.24 1.91 10.14
CA GLY A 247 7.46 2.89 11.20
C GLY A 247 8.89 3.41 11.23
N ARG A 248 9.06 4.54 11.92
CA ARG A 248 10.35 5.22 12.09
C ARG A 248 11.37 4.42 12.92
N ASP A 249 10.88 3.45 13.69
CA ASP A 249 11.66 2.45 14.42
C ASP A 249 12.23 1.33 13.53
N GLY A 250 11.79 1.24 12.28
CA GLY A 250 12.20 0.20 11.33
C GLY A 250 11.35 -1.08 11.41
N ASN A 251 10.18 -1.03 12.03
CA ASN A 251 9.22 -2.14 12.04
C ASN A 251 8.10 -1.92 11.02
N ALA A 252 7.59 -3.02 10.47
CA ALA A 252 6.40 -3.05 9.64
C ALA A 252 5.14 -3.22 10.51
N TYR A 253 4.12 -2.43 10.22
CA TYR A 253 2.83 -2.40 10.92
C TYR A 253 1.68 -2.61 9.94
N ASN A 254 0.62 -3.30 10.38
CA ASN A 254 -0.63 -3.49 9.63
C ASN A 254 -1.85 -3.00 10.42
#